data_AF-A0A9D8XGS8-F1
#
_entry.id   AF-A0A9D8XGS8-F1
#
_cell.length_a   1.000
_cell.length_b   1.000
_cell.length_c   1.000
_cell.angle_alpha   90.00
_cell.angle_beta   90.00
_cell.angle_gamma   90.00
#
_symmetry.space_group_name_H-M   'P 1'
#
loop_
_entity.id
_entity.type
_entity.pdbx_description
1 polymer ?
#
loop_
_entity_poly.entity_id
_entity_poly.type
_entity_poly.pdbx_seq_one_letter_code
_entity_poly.pdbx_strand_id
1 'polypeptide(L)'
;MKKLLSLIALISLAIGFTSCEPTTPNDTDETTVTLSVDKSEIAADGADFVTFTTNIAEAQIICLNDNSILSSTKFSTTTPGEYRFVAIHNGTKSEEVKVIAKALKVEVLLTADKSEIVGDNTDTVTFTVTVDGQDKTTEASIIIVNYGSELEGNTFTSDVAGEFIFQAMFEGTSSNQVIITATGVEQPVQKSLTLTATPMRIKADGQESVTFVAMYGEEDVTNVCQICTTTGDVIEGGVFTTTTPGSYNFYALYDNVRSNTVSVDAYDPNMSSAYEIGKIYEIGGSKGVAYAIKTDNQNRIWAYFFSMDEADLQWSTENVWCNCVAGRGDWNTEDMLRNGTSPDKYPAAQWCLAHGDGWFMPSSQELQWMWDAISEGTHRFDNPSVAAYNKLLTDNGGMPFVETYYWSSNETAEDLVELIAFMNDSVVCLDPQKSYTYTVRAATRVQLN
;
A
#
# COMPACT_ATOMS: atom_id res chain seq x y z
N MET A 1 10.78 1.38 -41.20
CA MET A 1 11.19 1.68 -42.58
C MET A 1 11.18 0.40 -43.40
N LYS A 2 10.25 0.35 -44.37
CA LYS A 2 10.23 -0.40 -45.64
C LYS A 2 11.44 -1.29 -46.00
N LYS A 3 11.11 -2.58 -46.26
CA LYS A 3 11.34 -3.37 -47.50
C LYS A 3 12.03 -4.71 -47.25
N LEU A 4 11.35 -5.79 -47.67
CA LEU A 4 11.92 -6.61 -48.74
C LEU A 4 10.78 -7.21 -49.60
N LEU A 5 10.76 -6.77 -50.86
CA LEU A 5 10.03 -7.38 -51.97
C LEU A 5 10.78 -8.64 -52.41
N SER A 6 10.06 -9.65 -52.89
CA SER A 6 10.55 -10.44 -54.03
C SER A 6 9.38 -10.75 -54.97
N LEU A 7 9.55 -10.26 -56.19
CA LEU A 7 8.69 -10.37 -57.36
C LEU A 7 9.52 -11.17 -58.38
N ILE A 8 9.00 -12.28 -58.91
CA ILE A 8 9.54 -12.90 -60.13
C ILE A 8 8.42 -13.01 -61.14
N ALA A 9 8.76 -12.59 -62.36
CA ALA A 9 7.90 -12.25 -63.46
C ALA A 9 7.91 -13.32 -64.57
N LEU A 10 6.77 -13.36 -65.28
CA LEU A 10 6.54 -13.62 -66.72
C LEU A 10 7.30 -14.73 -67.47
N ILE A 11 6.54 -15.48 -68.28
CA ILE A 11 6.68 -15.48 -69.76
C ILE A 11 5.34 -15.93 -70.36
N SER A 12 4.84 -15.17 -71.32
CA SER A 12 3.74 -15.51 -72.22
C SER A 12 4.11 -15.07 -73.64
N LEU A 13 3.50 -15.75 -74.62
CA LEU A 13 3.40 -15.44 -76.05
C LEU A 13 4.37 -16.19 -77.00
N ALA A 14 3.81 -17.16 -77.73
CA ALA A 14 4.36 -17.71 -78.96
C ALA A 14 3.38 -17.52 -80.13
N ILE A 15 3.87 -16.74 -81.09
CA ILE A 15 3.64 -16.63 -82.54
C ILE A 15 2.59 -17.56 -83.17
N GLY A 16 1.67 -16.98 -83.96
CA GLY A 16 0.88 -17.66 -84.97
C GLY A 16 1.37 -17.38 -86.40
N PHE A 17 1.33 -18.40 -87.26
CA PHE A 17 1.16 -18.28 -88.72
C PHE A 17 0.39 -19.50 -89.27
N THR A 18 -0.79 -19.20 -89.79
CA THR A 18 -1.55 -19.74 -90.93
C THR A 18 -1.59 -21.24 -91.30
N SER A 19 -2.84 -21.69 -91.55
CA SER A 19 -3.33 -22.37 -92.77
C SER A 19 -3.55 -23.90 -92.77
N CYS A 20 -4.81 -24.23 -93.11
CA CYS A 20 -5.36 -25.43 -93.75
C CYS A 20 -5.96 -26.53 -92.84
N GLU A 21 -7.29 -26.65 -92.87
CA GLU A 21 -8.03 -27.86 -92.45
C GLU A 21 -7.82 -29.00 -93.47
N PRO A 22 -7.92 -30.28 -93.03
CA PRO A 22 -9.21 -30.96 -93.16
C PRO A 22 -9.60 -31.83 -91.95
N THR A 23 -10.91 -31.86 -91.73
CA THR A 23 -11.75 -32.77 -90.93
C THR A 23 -11.20 -34.16 -90.57
N THR A 24 -11.31 -34.57 -89.30
CA THR A 24 -12.00 -35.81 -88.87
C THR A 24 -12.28 -35.78 -87.37
N PRO A 25 -13.38 -36.42 -86.90
CA PRO A 25 -13.94 -36.25 -85.58
C PRO A 25 -13.21 -37.11 -84.55
N ASN A 26 -12.80 -36.52 -83.44
CA ASN A 26 -12.56 -37.27 -82.20
C ASN A 26 -13.33 -36.56 -81.10
N ASP A 27 -14.62 -36.84 -81.09
CA ASP A 27 -15.45 -36.72 -79.89
C ASP A 27 -15.05 -37.89 -78.97
N THR A 28 -13.91 -37.74 -78.29
CA THR A 28 -13.77 -38.40 -77.00
C THR A 28 -14.41 -37.43 -76.02
N ASP A 29 -15.65 -37.73 -75.63
CA ASP A 29 -16.20 -37.26 -74.36
C ASP A 29 -15.11 -37.46 -73.30
N GLU A 30 -14.36 -36.41 -72.97
CA GLU A 30 -13.50 -36.41 -71.81
C GLU A 30 -14.45 -36.58 -70.64
N THR A 31 -14.52 -37.81 -70.13
CA THR A 31 -15.42 -38.16 -69.04
C THR A 31 -14.91 -37.39 -67.82
N THR A 32 -15.54 -36.25 -67.55
CA THR A 32 -15.13 -35.38 -66.44
C THR A 32 -15.43 -36.10 -65.13
N VAL A 33 -14.46 -36.12 -64.21
CA VAL A 33 -14.64 -36.71 -62.87
C VAL A 33 -14.99 -35.60 -61.90
N THR A 34 -16.10 -35.76 -61.17
CA THR A 34 -16.56 -34.81 -60.15
C THR A 34 -16.54 -35.46 -58.78
N LEU A 35 -16.24 -34.67 -57.76
CA LEU A 35 -16.31 -35.04 -56.35
C LEU A 35 -17.07 -33.93 -55.62
N SER A 36 -18.05 -34.32 -54.82
CA SER A 36 -18.80 -33.43 -53.95
C SER A 36 -18.93 -34.02 -52.55
N VAL A 37 -19.21 -33.19 -51.56
CA VAL A 37 -19.38 -33.60 -50.17
C VAL A 37 -20.67 -32.99 -49.62
N ASP A 38 -21.37 -33.74 -48.77
CA ASP A 38 -22.62 -33.32 -48.13
C ASP A 38 -22.45 -32.14 -47.16
N LYS A 39 -21.30 -32.07 -46.48
CA LYS A 39 -20.89 -30.94 -45.63
C LYS A 39 -19.37 -30.77 -45.63
N SER A 40 -18.91 -29.55 -45.39
CA SER A 40 -17.47 -29.22 -45.41
C SER A 40 -16.82 -29.20 -44.03
N GLU A 41 -17.54 -29.55 -42.96
CA GLU A 41 -17.03 -29.53 -41.58
C GLU A 41 -17.54 -30.73 -40.77
N ILE A 42 -16.68 -31.26 -39.90
CA ILE A 42 -16.99 -32.31 -38.92
C ILE A 42 -16.33 -32.03 -37.56
N ALA A 43 -16.85 -32.61 -36.49
CA ALA A 43 -16.10 -32.74 -35.23
C ALA A 43 -14.98 -33.77 -35.39
N ALA A 44 -13.79 -33.50 -34.85
CA ALA A 44 -12.67 -34.44 -34.84
C ALA A 44 -12.83 -35.51 -33.74
N ASP A 45 -13.99 -36.15 -33.65
CA ASP A 45 -14.35 -37.17 -32.63
C ASP A 45 -14.33 -38.61 -33.17
N GLY A 46 -14.05 -38.78 -34.47
CA GLY A 46 -14.08 -40.07 -35.17
C GLY A 46 -15.47 -40.63 -35.46
N ALA A 47 -16.53 -40.04 -34.90
CA ALA A 47 -17.93 -40.45 -35.07
C ALA A 47 -18.64 -39.57 -36.10
N ASP A 48 -18.39 -38.26 -36.10
CA ASP A 48 -18.90 -37.32 -37.09
C ASP A 48 -18.18 -37.51 -38.43
N PHE A 49 -18.96 -37.64 -39.49
CA PHE A 49 -18.43 -37.95 -40.82
C PHE A 49 -19.07 -37.11 -41.90
N VAL A 50 -18.32 -36.94 -42.99
CA VAL A 50 -18.84 -36.46 -44.27
C VAL A 50 -19.06 -37.63 -45.22
N THR A 51 -19.95 -37.45 -46.20
CA THR A 51 -20.19 -38.41 -47.27
C THR A 51 -19.83 -37.78 -48.62
N PHE A 52 -18.92 -38.42 -49.34
CA PHE A 52 -18.52 -38.06 -50.69
C PHE A 52 -19.45 -38.67 -51.74
N THR A 53 -19.72 -37.91 -52.80
CA THR A 53 -20.46 -38.37 -53.98
C THR A 53 -19.64 -38.08 -55.24
N THR A 54 -19.47 -39.09 -56.09
CA THR A 54 -18.82 -39.01 -57.40
C THR A 54 -19.85 -39.24 -58.52
N ASN A 55 -19.62 -38.70 -59.70
CA ASN A 55 -20.43 -39.01 -60.89
C ASN A 55 -20.04 -40.34 -61.56
N ILE A 56 -18.92 -40.95 -61.16
CA ILE A 56 -18.44 -42.27 -61.63
C ILE A 56 -18.31 -43.18 -60.40
N ALA A 57 -19.06 -44.29 -60.37
CA ALA A 57 -19.14 -45.17 -59.21
C ALA A 57 -17.81 -45.89 -58.91
N GLU A 58 -17.00 -46.14 -59.93
CA GLU A 58 -15.70 -46.81 -59.85
C GLU A 58 -14.54 -45.85 -59.52
N ALA A 59 -14.80 -44.55 -59.38
CA ALA A 59 -13.76 -43.58 -59.06
C ALA A 59 -13.22 -43.80 -57.63
N GLN A 60 -11.89 -43.77 -57.49
CA GLN A 60 -11.23 -43.86 -56.19
C GLN A 60 -11.13 -42.47 -55.55
N ILE A 61 -11.56 -42.34 -54.30
CA ILE A 61 -11.39 -41.11 -53.52
C ILE A 61 -10.07 -41.19 -52.76
N ILE A 62 -9.20 -40.20 -52.96
CA ILE A 62 -7.87 -40.13 -52.35
C ILE A 62 -7.82 -38.94 -51.40
N CYS A 63 -7.37 -39.18 -50.16
CA CYS A 63 -6.99 -38.12 -49.24
C CYS A 63 -5.59 -37.62 -49.61
N LEU A 64 -5.46 -36.35 -50.01
CA LEU A 64 -4.18 -35.76 -50.40
C LEU A 64 -3.25 -35.49 -49.22
N ASN A 65 -3.77 -35.53 -47.98
CA ASN A 65 -2.98 -35.29 -46.78
C ASN A 65 -1.98 -36.44 -46.52
N ASP A 66 -2.35 -37.68 -46.84
CA ASP A 66 -1.53 -38.88 -46.62
C ASP A 66 -1.45 -39.83 -47.83
N ASN A 67 -2.07 -39.45 -48.95
CA ASN A 67 -2.23 -40.26 -50.17
C ASN A 67 -2.99 -41.58 -49.96
N SER A 68 -3.79 -41.70 -48.89
CA SER A 68 -4.62 -42.88 -48.66
C SER A 68 -5.84 -42.90 -49.59
N ILE A 69 -6.23 -44.10 -50.02
CA ILE A 69 -7.50 -44.34 -50.73
C ILE A 69 -8.55 -44.64 -49.69
N LEU A 70 -9.68 -43.94 -49.74
CA LEU A 70 -10.79 -44.19 -48.83
C LEU A 70 -11.43 -45.53 -49.16
N SER A 71 -11.61 -46.38 -48.15
CA SER A 71 -12.26 -47.69 -48.28
C SER A 71 -13.79 -47.61 -48.37
N SER A 72 -14.36 -46.42 -48.16
CA SER A 72 -15.79 -46.12 -48.29
C SER A 72 -15.99 -44.69 -48.78
N THR A 73 -17.23 -44.30 -49.09
CA THR A 73 -17.56 -42.90 -49.42
C THR A 73 -17.62 -41.99 -48.19
N LYS A 74 -17.35 -42.48 -46.99
CA LYS A 74 -17.38 -41.69 -45.75
C LYS A 74 -15.99 -41.39 -45.23
N PHE A 75 -15.83 -40.20 -44.65
CA PHE A 75 -14.63 -39.79 -43.94
C PHE A 75 -14.96 -39.23 -42.56
N SER A 76 -14.33 -39.80 -41.54
CA SER A 76 -14.23 -39.26 -40.18
C SER A 76 -12.78 -39.26 -39.74
N THR A 77 -12.47 -38.46 -38.73
CA THR A 77 -11.12 -38.37 -38.16
C THR A 77 -11.19 -37.98 -36.69
N THR A 78 -10.20 -38.40 -35.90
CA THR A 78 -9.97 -37.93 -34.53
C THR A 78 -8.95 -36.80 -34.47
N THR A 79 -8.34 -36.46 -35.61
CA THR A 79 -7.28 -35.45 -35.69
C THR A 79 -7.86 -34.17 -36.29
N PRO A 80 -7.83 -33.04 -35.56
CA PRO A 80 -8.27 -31.75 -36.09
C PRO A 80 -7.39 -31.28 -37.25
N GLY A 81 -7.99 -30.62 -38.24
CA GLY A 81 -7.25 -30.07 -39.37
C GLY A 81 -8.05 -29.94 -40.66
N GLU A 82 -7.39 -29.44 -41.69
CA GLU A 82 -7.93 -29.36 -43.06
C GLU A 82 -7.52 -30.61 -43.84
N TYR A 83 -8.50 -31.32 -44.38
CA TYR A 83 -8.33 -32.51 -45.21
C TYR A 83 -8.78 -32.23 -46.63
N ARG A 84 -7.94 -32.61 -47.60
CA ARG A 84 -8.17 -32.38 -49.03
C ARG A 84 -8.40 -33.71 -49.73
N PHE A 85 -9.41 -33.78 -50.58
CA PHE A 85 -9.81 -35.01 -51.27
C PHE A 85 -10.01 -34.77 -52.76
N VAL A 86 -9.71 -35.81 -53.54
CA VAL A 86 -9.91 -35.85 -54.99
C VAL A 86 -10.42 -37.21 -55.41
N ALA A 87 -11.23 -37.28 -56.47
CA ALA A 87 -11.61 -38.52 -57.10
C ALA A 87 -10.76 -38.77 -58.36
N ILE A 88 -10.30 -40.00 -58.56
CA ILE A 88 -9.52 -40.42 -59.74
C ILE A 88 -10.18 -41.61 -60.43
N HIS A 89 -10.38 -41.51 -61.75
CA HIS A 89 -10.82 -42.62 -62.60
C HIS A 89 -10.06 -42.59 -63.93
N ASN A 90 -9.44 -43.72 -64.31
CA ASN A 90 -8.63 -43.86 -65.55
C ASN A 90 -7.59 -42.76 -65.80
N GLY A 91 -7.01 -42.22 -64.72
CA GLY A 91 -5.99 -41.15 -64.79
C GLY A 91 -6.54 -39.72 -64.79
N THR A 92 -7.86 -39.54 -64.94
CA THR A 92 -8.52 -38.23 -64.82
C THR A 92 -8.83 -37.93 -63.36
N LYS A 93 -8.51 -36.71 -62.92
CA LYS A 93 -8.63 -36.25 -61.53
C LYS A 93 -9.73 -35.18 -61.42
N SER A 94 -10.55 -35.24 -60.37
CA SER A 94 -11.53 -34.19 -60.05
C SER A 94 -10.89 -32.92 -59.48
N GLU A 95 -11.69 -31.86 -59.36
CA GLU A 95 -11.39 -30.74 -58.46
C GLU A 95 -11.22 -31.20 -57.01
N GLU A 96 -10.50 -30.41 -56.22
CA GLU A 96 -10.24 -30.67 -54.81
C GLU A 96 -11.44 -30.29 -53.94
N VAL A 97 -11.85 -31.21 -53.07
CA VAL A 97 -12.84 -30.96 -52.02
C VAL A 97 -12.13 -30.84 -50.67
N LYS A 98 -12.51 -29.84 -49.88
CA LYS A 98 -11.96 -29.55 -48.56
C LYS A 98 -12.95 -29.89 -47.46
N VAL A 99 -12.45 -30.55 -46.42
CA VAL A 99 -13.21 -30.87 -45.19
C VAL A 99 -12.40 -30.39 -44.00
N ILE A 100 -13.02 -29.64 -43.10
CA ILE A 100 -12.38 -29.13 -41.87
C ILE A 100 -12.86 -29.96 -40.69
N ALA A 101 -11.95 -30.68 -40.04
CA ALA A 101 -12.20 -31.35 -38.77
C ALA A 101 -11.88 -30.38 -37.62
N LYS A 102 -12.90 -29.98 -36.87
CA LYS A 102 -12.77 -29.03 -35.75
C LYS A 102 -12.38 -29.77 -34.47
N ALA A 103 -11.45 -29.20 -33.72
CA ALA A 103 -11.08 -29.72 -32.40
C ALA A 103 -12.30 -29.69 -31.47
N LEU A 104 -12.44 -30.73 -30.65
CA LEU A 104 -13.44 -30.75 -29.59
C LEU A 104 -13.08 -29.68 -28.56
N LYS A 105 -14.07 -28.87 -28.20
CA LYS A 105 -13.91 -27.91 -27.10
C LYS A 105 -14.15 -28.67 -25.79
N VAL A 106 -13.08 -28.89 -25.03
CA VAL A 106 -13.16 -29.42 -23.66
C VAL A 106 -13.65 -28.29 -22.75
N GLU A 107 -14.74 -28.51 -22.02
CA GLU A 107 -15.25 -27.55 -21.04
C GLU A 107 -14.76 -27.92 -19.64
N VAL A 108 -13.86 -27.10 -19.09
CA VAL A 108 -13.38 -27.22 -17.70
C VAL A 108 -14.11 -26.17 -16.85
N LEU A 109 -14.80 -26.61 -15.80
CA LEU A 109 -15.55 -25.75 -14.89
C LEU A 109 -15.04 -25.93 -13.46
N LEU A 110 -14.76 -24.82 -12.77
CA LEU A 110 -14.44 -24.77 -11.35
C LEU A 110 -15.63 -24.16 -10.60
N THR A 111 -16.04 -24.82 -9.52
CA THR A 111 -17.10 -24.37 -8.62
C THR A 111 -16.62 -24.42 -7.18
N ALA A 112 -17.24 -23.62 -6.31
CA ALA A 112 -17.04 -23.64 -4.87
C ALA A 112 -18.40 -23.81 -4.18
N ASP A 113 -18.41 -24.45 -3.01
CA ASP A 113 -19.61 -24.63 -2.19
C ASP A 113 -20.14 -23.32 -1.57
N LYS A 114 -19.26 -22.33 -1.39
CA LYS A 114 -19.58 -20.96 -0.97
C LYS A 114 -18.57 -19.96 -1.52
N SER A 115 -18.94 -18.68 -1.52
CA SER A 115 -18.11 -17.56 -2.01
C SER A 115 -17.49 -16.72 -0.90
N GLU A 116 -17.79 -17.01 0.36
CA GLU A 116 -17.34 -16.23 1.52
C GLU A 116 -16.90 -17.15 2.65
N ILE A 117 -15.84 -16.77 3.37
CA ILE A 117 -15.36 -17.44 4.59
C ILE A 117 -15.00 -16.41 5.67
N VAL A 118 -14.95 -16.86 6.92
CA VAL A 118 -14.25 -16.15 7.99
C VAL A 118 -12.75 -16.44 7.91
N GLY A 119 -11.93 -15.41 7.94
CA GLY A 119 -10.47 -15.48 7.94
C GLY A 119 -9.91 -15.93 9.29
N ASP A 120 -10.33 -17.09 9.82
CA ASP A 120 -9.93 -17.62 11.12
C ASP A 120 -9.15 -18.96 11.06
N ASN A 121 -8.71 -19.37 9.87
CA ASN A 121 -8.10 -20.67 9.58
C ASN A 121 -8.99 -21.90 9.91
N THR A 122 -10.29 -21.72 10.16
CA THR A 122 -11.22 -22.81 10.42
C THR A 122 -12.37 -22.86 9.42
N ASP A 123 -12.87 -21.70 8.99
CA ASP A 123 -13.95 -21.63 8.02
C ASP A 123 -13.45 -22.00 6.62
N THR A 124 -13.89 -23.17 6.14
CA THR A 124 -13.30 -23.84 4.97
C THR A 124 -14.24 -23.79 3.77
N VAL A 125 -13.74 -23.42 2.59
CA VAL A 125 -14.42 -23.57 1.30
C VAL A 125 -13.91 -24.82 0.58
N THR A 126 -14.79 -25.53 -0.13
CA THR A 126 -14.45 -26.72 -0.93
C THR A 126 -14.71 -26.47 -2.41
N PHE A 127 -13.73 -26.79 -3.24
CA PHE A 127 -13.79 -26.67 -4.69
C PHE A 127 -14.13 -27.99 -5.37
N THR A 128 -14.80 -27.90 -6.52
CA THR A 128 -15.09 -29.02 -7.41
C THR A 128 -14.75 -28.64 -8.85
N VAL A 129 -13.99 -29.50 -9.53
CA VAL A 129 -13.61 -29.34 -10.94
C VAL A 129 -14.35 -30.38 -11.77
N THR A 130 -15.06 -29.94 -12.81
CA THR A 130 -15.68 -30.84 -13.78
C THR A 130 -15.16 -30.61 -15.18
N VAL A 131 -14.95 -31.70 -15.93
CA VAL A 131 -14.56 -31.69 -17.35
C VAL A 131 -15.67 -32.38 -18.15
N ASP A 132 -16.31 -31.64 -19.05
CA ASP A 132 -17.48 -32.09 -19.81
C ASP A 132 -18.57 -32.74 -18.91
N GLY A 133 -18.75 -32.15 -17.71
CA GLY A 133 -19.71 -32.60 -16.70
C GLY A 133 -19.27 -33.80 -15.85
N GLN A 134 -18.08 -34.35 -16.05
CA GLN A 134 -17.51 -35.41 -15.20
C GLN A 134 -16.61 -34.82 -14.12
N ASP A 135 -16.72 -35.30 -12.89
CA ASP A 135 -15.86 -34.86 -11.78
C ASP A 135 -14.40 -35.28 -12.01
N LYS A 136 -13.52 -34.28 -11.97
CA LYS A 136 -12.07 -34.37 -12.15
C LYS A 136 -11.31 -33.65 -11.06
N THR A 137 -11.94 -33.41 -9.91
CA THR A 137 -11.39 -32.61 -8.80
C THR A 137 -10.03 -33.12 -8.31
N THR A 138 -9.80 -34.43 -8.29
CA THR A 138 -8.52 -35.02 -7.84
C THR A 138 -7.47 -35.11 -8.95
N GLU A 139 -7.84 -34.86 -10.20
CA GLU A 139 -6.95 -34.95 -11.37
C GLU A 139 -6.53 -33.57 -11.90
N ALA A 140 -7.31 -32.53 -11.61
CA ALA A 140 -7.01 -31.15 -11.97
C ALA A 140 -6.15 -30.47 -10.88
N SER A 141 -5.36 -29.47 -11.29
CA SER A 141 -4.72 -28.54 -10.36
C SER A 141 -5.55 -27.29 -10.18
N ILE A 142 -5.58 -26.72 -8.98
CA ILE A 142 -6.26 -25.46 -8.68
C ILE A 142 -5.21 -24.44 -8.27
N ILE A 143 -5.20 -23.27 -8.90
CA ILE A 143 -4.23 -22.20 -8.67
C ILE A 143 -4.93 -21.00 -8.05
N ILE A 144 -4.31 -20.41 -7.03
CA ILE A 144 -4.65 -19.12 -6.47
C ILE A 144 -4.00 -18.02 -7.33
N VAL A 145 -4.75 -17.53 -8.32
CA VAL A 145 -4.27 -16.68 -9.42
C VAL A 145 -3.56 -15.42 -8.92
N ASN A 146 -4.12 -14.74 -7.91
CA ASN A 146 -3.54 -13.50 -7.38
C ASN A 146 -2.32 -13.71 -6.48
N TYR A 147 -2.02 -14.96 -6.10
CA TYR A 147 -0.82 -15.31 -5.31
C TYR A 147 0.17 -16.18 -6.08
N GLY A 148 -0.20 -16.69 -7.26
CA GLY A 148 0.67 -17.51 -8.11
C GLY A 148 1.01 -18.87 -7.51
N SER A 149 0.22 -19.35 -6.55
CA SER A 149 0.45 -20.60 -5.82
C SER A 149 -0.60 -21.65 -6.14
N GLU A 150 -0.20 -22.92 -6.14
CA GLU A 150 -1.11 -24.06 -6.28
C GLU A 150 -1.77 -24.35 -4.92
N LEU A 151 -3.07 -24.65 -4.94
CA LEU A 151 -3.83 -25.06 -3.77
C LEU A 151 -3.52 -26.54 -3.47
N GLU A 152 -3.15 -26.83 -2.23
CA GLU A 152 -2.99 -28.21 -1.79
C GLU A 152 -4.36 -28.87 -1.55
N GLY A 153 -4.70 -29.84 -2.40
CA GLY A 153 -6.02 -30.46 -2.39
C GLY A 153 -7.09 -29.56 -3.00
N ASN A 154 -8.33 -29.67 -2.51
CA ASN A 154 -9.48 -28.94 -3.06
C ASN A 154 -10.21 -28.11 -1.99
N THR A 155 -9.57 -27.82 -0.87
CA THR A 155 -10.15 -27.01 0.21
C THR A 155 -9.27 -25.82 0.51
N PHE A 156 -9.88 -24.70 0.88
CA PHE A 156 -9.15 -23.48 1.24
C PHE A 156 -9.67 -22.88 2.55
N THR A 157 -8.72 -22.39 3.35
CA THR A 157 -8.93 -21.59 4.56
C THR A 157 -7.97 -20.40 4.50
N SER A 158 -8.24 -19.35 5.26
CA SER A 158 -7.31 -18.23 5.41
C SER A 158 -7.39 -17.64 6.82
N ASP A 159 -6.33 -17.00 7.28
CA ASP A 159 -6.30 -16.05 8.40
C ASP A 159 -6.17 -14.59 7.97
N VAL A 160 -6.16 -14.36 6.65
CA VAL A 160 -6.01 -13.03 6.06
C VAL A 160 -7.32 -12.64 5.40
N ALA A 161 -7.87 -11.48 5.81
CA ALA A 161 -9.01 -10.89 5.13
C ALA A 161 -8.62 -10.46 3.70
N GLY A 162 -9.49 -10.70 2.73
CA GLY A 162 -9.24 -10.33 1.35
C GLY A 162 -9.97 -11.19 0.33
N GLU A 163 -9.72 -10.89 -0.95
CA GLU A 163 -10.25 -11.65 -2.08
C GLU A 163 -9.20 -12.64 -2.61
N PHE A 164 -9.61 -13.88 -2.82
CA PHE A 164 -8.79 -14.96 -3.36
C PHE A 164 -9.41 -15.45 -4.67
N ILE A 165 -8.63 -15.42 -5.75
CA ILE A 165 -9.11 -15.79 -7.09
C ILE A 165 -8.55 -17.16 -7.45
N PHE A 166 -9.43 -18.12 -7.69
CA PHE A 166 -9.08 -19.50 -8.01
C PHE A 166 -9.36 -19.83 -9.47
N GLN A 167 -8.49 -20.61 -10.09
CA GLN A 167 -8.69 -21.17 -11.43
C GLN A 167 -8.14 -22.59 -11.49
N ALA A 168 -8.91 -23.52 -12.08
CA ALA A 168 -8.47 -24.89 -12.29
C ALA A 168 -7.78 -25.06 -13.65
N MET A 169 -6.87 -26.02 -13.73
CA MET A 169 -6.21 -26.45 -14.96
C MET A 169 -6.31 -27.97 -15.10
N PHE A 170 -6.78 -28.42 -16.26
CA PHE A 170 -6.85 -29.84 -16.62
C PHE A 170 -6.29 -30.04 -18.03
N GLU A 171 -5.25 -30.86 -18.16
CA GLU A 171 -4.55 -31.17 -19.44
C GLU A 171 -4.22 -29.91 -20.29
N GLY A 172 -3.85 -28.81 -19.64
CA GLY A 172 -3.50 -27.55 -20.30
C GLY A 172 -4.68 -26.63 -20.65
N THR A 173 -5.91 -27.02 -20.32
CA THR A 173 -7.11 -26.19 -20.47
C THR A 173 -7.48 -25.55 -19.13
N SER A 174 -7.73 -24.24 -19.13
CA SER A 174 -8.11 -23.49 -17.91
C SER A 174 -9.63 -23.37 -17.76
N SER A 175 -10.10 -23.40 -16.51
CA SER A 175 -11.50 -23.16 -16.16
C SER A 175 -11.88 -21.68 -16.13
N ASN A 176 -13.14 -21.39 -15.79
CA ASN A 176 -13.57 -20.10 -15.22
C ASN A 176 -12.80 -19.77 -13.93
N GLN A 177 -12.84 -18.50 -13.52
CA GLN A 177 -12.36 -18.06 -12.22
C GLN A 177 -13.47 -18.13 -11.17
N VAL A 178 -13.11 -18.46 -9.94
CA VAL A 178 -13.97 -18.41 -8.75
C VAL A 178 -13.34 -17.47 -7.73
N ILE A 179 -14.13 -16.55 -7.18
CA ILE A 179 -13.66 -15.56 -6.20
C ILE A 179 -14.21 -15.96 -4.83
N ILE A 180 -13.32 -16.05 -3.84
CA ILE A 180 -13.65 -16.27 -2.43
C ILE A 180 -13.25 -15.04 -1.62
N THR A 181 -14.18 -14.48 -0.86
CA THR A 181 -13.92 -13.35 0.04
C THR A 181 -13.76 -13.85 1.47
N ALA A 182 -12.56 -13.70 2.04
CA ALA A 182 -12.33 -13.91 3.46
C ALA A 182 -12.59 -12.61 4.22
N THR A 183 -13.50 -12.65 5.18
CA THR A 183 -13.76 -11.54 6.10
C THR A 183 -12.83 -11.62 7.31
N GLY A 184 -12.34 -10.49 7.79
CA GLY A 184 -11.49 -10.48 8.99
C GLY A 184 -12.28 -10.94 10.22
N VAL A 185 -11.62 -11.63 11.14
CA VAL A 185 -12.17 -11.84 12.49
C VAL A 185 -12.19 -10.48 13.17
N GLU A 186 -13.37 -10.01 13.60
CA GLU A 186 -13.43 -8.88 14.53
C GLU A 186 -12.71 -9.30 15.82
N GLN A 187 -11.46 -8.84 15.96
CA GLN A 187 -10.74 -8.97 17.21
C GLN A 187 -11.52 -8.18 18.27
N PRO A 188 -11.69 -8.69 19.50
CA PRO A 188 -12.23 -7.89 20.58
C PRO A 188 -11.32 -6.68 20.75
N VAL A 189 -11.78 -5.50 20.35
CA VAL A 189 -11.03 -4.25 20.51
C VAL A 189 -10.85 -4.04 22.00
N GLN A 190 -9.61 -4.20 22.47
CA GLN A 190 -9.26 -3.81 23.83
C GLN A 190 -9.39 -2.29 23.91
N LYS A 191 -10.51 -1.81 24.46
CA LYS A 191 -10.77 -0.37 24.64
C LYS A 191 -9.66 0.24 25.49
N SER A 192 -9.04 1.30 24.99
CA SER A 192 -8.12 2.16 25.75
C SER A 192 -8.90 3.28 26.43
N LEU A 193 -8.38 3.76 27.56
CA LEU A 193 -8.88 4.96 28.23
C LEU A 193 -7.97 6.14 27.86
N THR A 194 -8.55 7.22 27.36
CA THR A 194 -7.82 8.45 27.00
C THR A 194 -8.38 9.62 27.80
N LEU A 195 -7.51 10.43 28.39
CA LEU A 195 -7.85 11.67 29.08
C LEU A 195 -7.31 12.85 28.28
N THR A 196 -8.14 13.87 28.11
CA THR A 196 -7.78 15.16 27.51
C THR A 196 -8.08 16.28 28.50
N ALA A 197 -7.26 17.33 28.51
CA ALA A 197 -7.42 18.52 29.35
C ALA A 197 -7.53 19.77 28.48
N THR A 198 -8.52 20.63 28.76
CA THR A 198 -8.72 21.87 28.01
C THR A 198 -9.13 23.02 28.94
N PRO A 199 -8.43 24.16 28.93
CA PRO A 199 -7.12 24.39 28.30
C PRO A 199 -6.00 23.67 29.06
N MET A 200 -4.88 23.36 28.40
CA MET A 200 -3.69 22.80 29.08
C MET A 200 -2.87 23.84 29.85
N ARG A 201 -3.28 25.10 29.81
CA ARG A 201 -2.59 26.19 30.50
C ARG A 201 -3.57 27.20 31.05
N ILE A 202 -3.39 27.55 32.32
CA ILE A 202 -4.24 28.52 33.03
C ILE A 202 -3.42 29.51 33.84
N LYS A 203 -3.98 30.69 34.10
CA LYS A 203 -3.47 31.58 35.15
C LYS A 203 -3.60 30.90 36.49
N ALA A 204 -2.56 30.98 37.30
CA ALA A 204 -2.58 30.59 38.71
C ALA A 204 -3.27 31.69 39.56
N ASP A 205 -4.47 32.13 39.15
CA ASP A 205 -5.26 33.16 39.82
C ASP A 205 -6.47 32.61 40.59
N GLY A 206 -6.71 31.30 40.52
CA GLY A 206 -7.87 30.63 41.10
C GLY A 206 -9.20 30.93 40.39
N GLN A 207 -9.17 31.57 39.22
CA GLN A 207 -10.36 31.87 38.42
C GLN A 207 -10.40 31.06 37.12
N GLU A 208 -9.29 30.93 36.42
CA GLU A 208 -9.22 30.07 35.24
C GLU A 208 -9.29 28.59 35.65
N SER A 209 -9.92 27.79 34.79
CA SER A 209 -10.21 26.39 35.09
C SER A 209 -9.97 25.50 33.88
N VAL A 210 -9.46 24.30 34.15
CA VAL A 210 -9.32 23.22 33.18
C VAL A 210 -10.46 22.24 33.31
N THR A 211 -11.10 21.91 32.20
CA THR A 211 -12.04 20.80 32.08
C THR A 211 -11.36 19.58 31.49
N PHE A 212 -11.75 18.40 31.94
CA PHE A 212 -11.23 17.15 31.44
C PHE A 212 -12.30 16.36 30.70
N VAL A 213 -11.88 15.61 29.68
CA VAL A 213 -12.73 14.66 28.95
C VAL A 213 -12.05 13.30 28.95
N ALA A 214 -12.78 12.25 29.35
CA ALA A 214 -12.29 10.89 29.38
C ALA A 214 -13.08 10.00 28.41
N MET A 215 -12.39 9.33 27.49
CA MET A 215 -12.97 8.45 26.47
C MET A 215 -12.50 7.01 26.67
N TYR A 216 -13.41 6.05 26.76
CA TYR A 216 -13.12 4.61 26.81
C TYR A 216 -13.48 3.95 25.48
N GLY A 217 -12.50 3.89 24.56
CA GLY A 217 -12.78 3.74 23.14
C GLY A 217 -13.56 4.96 22.63
N GLU A 218 -14.74 4.73 22.04
CA GLU A 218 -15.63 5.80 21.56
C GLU A 218 -16.63 6.28 22.63
N GLU A 219 -16.63 5.69 23.82
CA GLU A 219 -17.58 6.00 24.89
C GLU A 219 -17.06 7.15 25.76
N ASP A 220 -17.84 8.24 25.89
CA ASP A 220 -17.55 9.31 26.83
C ASP A 220 -17.88 8.87 28.26
N VAL A 221 -16.82 8.65 29.05
CA VAL A 221 -16.89 8.20 30.45
C VAL A 221 -16.53 9.33 31.42
N THR A 222 -16.49 10.58 30.97
CA THR A 222 -16.05 11.74 31.78
C THR A 222 -16.77 11.84 33.11
N ASN A 223 -18.09 11.62 33.14
CA ASN A 223 -18.92 11.77 34.34
C ASN A 223 -18.85 10.58 35.31
N VAL A 224 -18.22 9.47 34.91
CA VAL A 224 -18.18 8.22 35.69
C VAL A 224 -16.76 7.76 35.99
N CYS A 225 -15.75 8.31 35.31
CA CYS A 225 -14.35 8.09 35.64
C CYS A 225 -13.90 8.89 36.87
N GLN A 226 -12.78 8.50 37.46
CA GLN A 226 -12.08 9.29 38.47
C GLN A 226 -10.90 10.00 37.81
N ILE A 227 -10.79 11.32 37.96
CA ILE A 227 -9.60 12.06 37.54
C ILE A 227 -8.70 12.25 38.77
N CYS A 228 -7.44 11.85 38.64
CA CYS A 228 -6.49 11.76 39.73
C CYS A 228 -5.22 12.57 39.41
N THR A 229 -4.61 13.17 40.43
CA THR A 229 -3.22 13.67 40.35
C THR A 229 -2.24 12.49 40.30
N THR A 230 -0.98 12.74 39.95
CA THR A 230 0.07 11.69 39.98
C THR A 230 0.31 11.08 41.36
N THR A 231 -0.05 11.78 42.44
CA THR A 231 -0.02 11.25 43.82
C THR A 231 -1.20 10.33 44.15
N GLY A 232 -2.20 10.27 43.27
CA GLY A 232 -3.41 9.44 43.44
C GLY A 232 -4.59 10.18 44.08
N ASP A 233 -4.47 11.48 44.31
CA ASP A 233 -5.56 12.29 44.88
C ASP A 233 -6.61 12.57 43.80
N VAL A 234 -7.88 12.29 44.11
CA VAL A 234 -9.01 12.52 43.19
C VAL A 234 -9.37 14.00 43.18
N ILE A 235 -9.51 14.60 41.99
CA ILE A 235 -10.04 15.97 41.86
C ILE A 235 -11.57 15.94 41.81
N GLU A 236 -12.22 16.80 42.60
CA GLU A 236 -13.67 16.88 42.63
C GLU A 236 -14.23 17.66 41.43
N GLY A 237 -15.36 17.19 40.90
CA GLY A 237 -16.13 17.91 39.88
C GLY A 237 -15.54 17.89 38.46
N GLY A 238 -14.45 17.16 38.22
CA GLY A 238 -13.85 17.06 36.88
C GLY A 238 -13.28 18.37 36.35
N VAL A 239 -12.96 19.31 37.25
CA VAL A 239 -12.41 20.62 36.94
C VAL A 239 -11.19 20.89 37.82
N PHE A 240 -10.15 21.50 37.25
CA PHE A 240 -8.95 21.90 37.99
C PHE A 240 -8.75 23.42 37.94
N THR A 241 -8.46 24.03 39.10
CA THR A 241 -8.03 25.43 39.23
C THR A 241 -6.94 25.50 40.31
N THR A 242 -6.08 26.53 40.24
CA THR A 242 -5.00 26.71 41.23
C THR A 242 -4.60 28.18 41.36
N THR A 243 -4.07 28.55 42.53
CA THR A 243 -3.41 29.84 42.78
C THR A 243 -1.89 29.71 42.84
N THR A 244 -1.35 28.51 42.60
CA THR A 244 0.08 28.22 42.69
C THR A 244 0.63 27.93 41.30
N PRO A 245 1.59 28.73 40.82
CA PRO A 245 2.28 28.44 39.56
C PRO A 245 2.99 27.07 39.64
N GLY A 246 2.96 26.33 38.53
CA GLY A 246 3.56 25.00 38.47
C GLY A 246 2.99 24.15 37.35
N SER A 247 3.53 22.95 37.19
CA SER A 247 3.03 21.93 36.28
C SER A 247 2.29 20.86 37.09
N TYR A 248 1.06 20.55 36.68
CA TYR A 248 0.15 19.64 37.36
C TYR A 248 -0.22 18.49 36.44
N ASN A 249 0.02 17.26 36.88
CA ASN A 249 -0.18 16.08 36.05
C ASN A 249 -1.40 15.28 36.50
N PHE A 250 -2.25 14.89 35.56
CA PHE A 250 -3.51 14.19 35.79
C PHE A 250 -3.64 12.94 34.95
N TYR A 251 -4.36 11.94 35.46
CA TYR A 251 -4.79 10.76 34.72
C TYR A 251 -6.21 10.36 35.14
N ALA A 252 -6.90 9.59 34.31
CA ALA A 252 -8.21 9.05 34.60
C ALA A 252 -8.14 7.57 34.99
N LEU A 253 -9.05 7.13 35.84
CA LEU A 253 -9.34 5.73 36.16
C LEU A 253 -10.79 5.41 35.82
N TYR A 254 -10.99 4.35 35.04
CA TYR A 254 -12.30 3.80 34.71
C TYR A 254 -12.17 2.28 34.55
N ASP A 255 -13.00 1.49 35.23
CA ASP A 255 -12.97 0.02 35.20
C ASP A 255 -11.57 -0.61 35.40
N ASN A 256 -10.79 -0.05 36.35
CA ASN A 256 -9.39 -0.43 36.62
C ASN A 256 -8.41 -0.19 35.46
N VAL A 257 -8.83 0.52 34.41
CA VAL A 257 -7.97 1.01 33.33
C VAL A 257 -7.51 2.42 33.67
N ARG A 258 -6.22 2.68 33.47
CA ARG A 258 -5.61 4.00 33.63
C ARG A 258 -5.37 4.64 32.28
N SER A 259 -5.68 5.93 32.15
CA SER A 259 -5.43 6.68 30.92
C SER A 259 -3.96 7.10 30.75
N ASN A 260 -3.67 7.75 29.61
CA ASN A 260 -2.51 8.63 29.48
C ASN A 260 -2.48 9.70 30.59
N THR A 261 -1.29 10.25 30.83
CA THR A 261 -1.13 11.40 31.73
C THR A 261 -1.19 12.69 30.93
N VAL A 262 -1.95 13.68 31.38
CA VAL A 262 -2.01 15.03 30.82
C VAL A 262 -1.38 16.03 31.79
N SER A 263 -0.59 16.96 31.26
CA SER A 263 0.06 18.03 32.04
C SER A 263 -0.67 19.35 31.83
N VAL A 264 -1.07 20.00 32.92
CA VAL A 264 -1.61 21.36 32.94
C VAL A 264 -0.57 22.29 33.54
N ASP A 265 -0.18 23.32 32.79
CA ASP A 265 0.73 24.36 33.28
C ASP A 265 -0.06 25.54 33.85
N ALA A 266 0.14 25.85 35.13
CA ALA A 266 -0.39 27.06 35.75
C ALA A 266 0.73 28.11 35.88
N TYR A 267 0.49 29.34 35.40
CA TYR A 267 1.50 30.41 35.43
C TYR A 267 1.09 31.58 36.32
N ASP A 268 2.07 32.23 36.94
CA ASP A 268 1.82 33.44 37.74
C ASP A 268 1.38 34.59 36.81
N PRO A 269 0.17 35.16 36.97
CA PRO A 269 -0.27 36.30 36.18
C PRO A 269 0.45 37.61 36.54
N ASN A 270 1.06 37.69 37.72
CA ASN A 270 1.78 38.86 38.23
C ASN A 270 3.29 38.82 37.95
N MET A 271 3.81 37.67 37.50
CA MET A 271 5.06 37.66 36.77
C MET A 271 4.85 38.54 35.55
N SER A 272 5.58 39.65 35.45
CA SER A 272 5.58 40.50 34.27
C SER A 272 6.06 39.66 33.09
N SER A 273 5.15 38.99 32.38
CA SER A 273 5.54 38.12 31.27
C SER A 273 5.98 39.04 30.15
N ALA A 274 7.31 39.23 30.01
CA ALA A 274 7.88 39.89 28.85
C ALA A 274 7.48 39.19 27.53
N TYR A 275 7.00 37.94 27.64
CA TYR A 275 6.63 37.07 26.53
C TYR A 275 5.22 36.50 26.71
N GLU A 276 4.40 36.66 25.68
CA GLU A 276 3.08 36.05 25.53
C GLU A 276 3.21 34.80 24.64
N ILE A 277 2.56 33.71 25.03
CA ILE A 277 2.58 32.46 24.26
C ILE A 277 1.88 32.64 22.91
N GLY A 278 2.43 32.01 21.88
CA GLY A 278 1.96 32.15 20.50
C GLY A 278 2.33 33.49 19.86
N LYS A 279 3.24 34.27 20.47
CA LYS A 279 3.82 35.48 19.87
C LYS A 279 5.27 35.27 19.45
N ILE A 280 5.68 36.04 18.45
CA ILE A 280 7.03 36.03 17.88
C ILE A 280 7.88 37.11 18.56
N TYR A 281 9.11 36.75 18.92
CA TYR A 281 10.10 37.64 19.53
C TYR A 281 11.47 37.47 18.89
N GLU A 282 12.29 38.53 18.89
CA GLU A 282 13.70 38.47 18.54
C GLU A 282 14.51 38.02 19.76
N ILE A 283 15.12 36.83 19.70
CA ILE A 283 15.92 36.22 20.76
C ILE A 283 17.27 35.82 20.17
N GLY A 284 18.38 36.26 20.77
CA GLY A 284 19.72 35.81 20.36
C GLY A 284 20.11 36.16 18.92
N GLY A 285 19.39 37.06 18.25
CA GLY A 285 19.63 37.43 16.85
C GLY A 285 18.71 36.76 15.81
N SER A 286 17.76 35.92 16.25
CA SER A 286 16.74 35.29 15.39
C SER A 286 15.34 35.39 15.98
N LYS A 287 14.33 35.26 15.12
CA LYS A 287 12.93 35.19 15.53
C LYS A 287 12.58 33.82 16.10
N GLY A 288 11.85 33.80 17.21
CA GLY A 288 11.28 32.59 17.80
C GLY A 288 9.87 32.79 18.31
N VAL A 289 9.05 31.73 18.28
CA VAL A 289 7.69 31.72 18.82
C VAL A 289 7.72 31.23 20.25
N ALA A 290 7.21 32.02 21.19
CA ALA A 290 7.07 31.59 22.58
C ALA A 290 6.01 30.47 22.67
N TYR A 291 6.37 29.30 23.20
CA TYR A 291 5.46 28.15 23.30
C TYR A 291 5.24 27.67 24.74
N ALA A 292 6.18 27.92 25.66
CA ALA A 292 6.02 27.53 27.06
C ALA A 292 6.65 28.54 28.02
N ILE A 293 6.11 28.61 29.24
CA ILE A 293 6.77 29.23 30.40
C ILE A 293 6.77 28.17 31.48
N LYS A 294 7.95 27.71 31.90
CA LYS A 294 8.09 26.63 32.88
C LYS A 294 9.01 27.04 34.02
N THR A 295 8.72 26.54 35.21
CA THR A 295 9.54 26.72 36.40
C THR A 295 10.40 25.48 36.59
N ASP A 296 11.71 25.63 36.73
CA ASP A 296 12.60 24.51 37.00
C ASP A 296 12.65 24.16 38.49
N ASN A 297 13.37 23.09 38.83
CA ASN A 297 13.51 22.59 40.19
C ASN A 297 14.25 23.55 41.15
N GLN A 298 14.82 24.64 40.65
CA GLN A 298 15.47 25.70 41.43
C GLN A 298 14.59 26.95 41.55
N ASN A 299 13.30 26.84 41.19
CA ASN A 299 12.35 27.95 41.12
C ASN A 299 12.76 29.06 40.12
N ARG A 300 13.60 28.74 39.13
CA ARG A 300 13.88 29.68 38.03
C ARG A 300 12.81 29.52 36.98
N ILE A 301 12.35 30.64 36.44
CA ILE A 301 11.26 30.68 35.48
C ILE A 301 11.86 30.94 34.11
N TRP A 302 11.53 30.08 33.15
CA TRP A 302 12.07 30.10 31.80
C TRP A 302 10.94 30.25 30.79
N ALA A 303 11.06 31.21 29.88
CA ALA A 303 10.28 31.25 28.65
C ALA A 303 11.01 30.44 27.57
N TYR A 304 10.29 29.57 26.86
CA TYR A 304 10.81 28.71 25.80
C TYR A 304 10.27 29.11 24.44
N PHE A 305 11.13 29.04 23.44
CA PHE A 305 10.86 29.45 22.07
C PHE A 305 11.33 28.39 21.07
N PHE A 306 10.66 28.29 19.93
CA PHE A 306 11.12 27.52 18.76
C PHE A 306 11.39 28.45 17.56
N SER A 307 12.30 28.06 16.66
CA SER A 307 12.71 28.85 15.49
C SER A 307 11.58 29.00 14.49
N MET A 308 11.61 30.03 13.64
CA MET A 308 10.60 30.21 12.59
C MET A 308 10.73 29.19 11.45
N ASP A 309 11.91 28.60 11.27
CA ASP A 309 12.32 27.73 10.18
C ASP A 309 12.80 26.36 10.67
N GLU A 310 12.99 25.46 9.70
CA GLU A 310 13.43 24.08 9.86
C GLU A 310 14.47 23.73 8.79
N ALA A 311 15.22 22.66 9.04
CA ALA A 311 16.11 22.08 8.04
C ALA A 311 16.14 20.55 8.14
N ASP A 312 16.37 19.89 7.00
CA ASP A 312 16.62 18.45 6.96
C ASP A 312 18.13 18.20 6.93
N LEU A 313 18.67 17.68 8.04
CA LEU A 313 20.11 17.56 8.26
C LEU A 313 20.48 16.22 8.89
N GLN A 314 21.75 15.83 8.73
CA GLN A 314 22.32 14.73 9.49
C GLN A 314 22.52 15.13 10.95
N TRP A 315 22.28 14.19 11.86
CA TRP A 315 22.56 14.40 13.28
C TRP A 315 24.07 14.45 13.51
N SER A 316 24.79 13.45 13.00
CA SER A 316 26.26 13.43 12.96
C SER A 316 26.81 12.71 11.74
N THR A 317 28.02 13.10 11.31
CA THR A 317 28.79 12.38 10.29
C THR A 317 29.66 11.26 10.86
N GLU A 318 29.71 11.12 12.20
CA GLU A 318 30.48 10.09 12.90
C GLU A 318 29.65 9.39 13.98
N ASN A 319 30.03 8.16 14.33
CA ASN A 319 29.43 7.41 15.43
C ASN A 319 30.29 7.62 16.69
N VAL A 320 30.03 8.72 17.40
CA VAL A 320 30.70 9.05 18.67
C VAL A 320 29.63 9.23 19.74
N TRP A 321 29.81 8.60 20.89
CA TRP A 321 28.93 8.76 22.04
C TRP A 321 29.13 10.14 22.70
N CYS A 322 28.13 11.02 22.65
CA CYS A 322 28.22 12.40 23.17
C CYS A 322 27.78 12.57 24.63
N ASN A 323 27.44 11.49 25.36
CA ASN A 323 27.01 11.55 26.78
C ASN A 323 25.85 12.54 27.04
N CYS A 324 24.89 12.60 26.12
CA CYS A 324 23.75 13.50 26.21
C CYS A 324 22.91 13.30 27.50
N VAL A 325 22.38 14.40 28.02
CA VAL A 325 21.54 14.45 29.22
C VAL A 325 20.07 14.64 28.84
N ALA A 326 19.19 13.83 29.43
CA ALA A 326 17.75 13.95 29.24
C ALA A 326 17.23 15.35 29.64
N GLY A 327 16.38 15.94 28.80
CA GLY A 327 15.76 17.25 29.07
C GLY A 327 16.70 18.46 29.02
N ARG A 328 17.90 18.31 28.45
CA ARG A 328 18.94 19.36 28.43
C ARG A 328 19.48 19.61 27.03
N GLY A 329 18.62 20.03 26.10
CA GLY A 329 19.04 20.33 24.73
C GLY A 329 20.14 21.38 24.64
N ASP A 330 20.06 22.38 25.51
CA ASP A 330 21.10 23.40 25.67
C ASP A 330 22.48 22.81 25.97
N TRP A 331 22.55 21.92 26.96
CA TRP A 331 23.79 21.27 27.37
C TRP A 331 24.29 20.31 26.30
N ASN A 332 23.40 19.50 25.74
CA ASN A 332 23.76 18.47 24.75
C ASN A 332 24.34 19.11 23.49
N THR A 333 23.68 20.14 22.98
CA THR A 333 24.14 20.88 21.79
C THR A 333 25.50 21.53 22.03
N GLU A 334 25.69 22.11 23.22
CA GLU A 334 26.97 22.73 23.58
C GLU A 334 28.08 21.67 23.75
N ASP A 335 27.79 20.53 24.38
CA ASP A 335 28.76 19.45 24.63
C ASP A 335 29.24 18.77 23.34
N MET A 336 28.32 18.52 22.39
CA MET A 336 28.65 18.03 21.05
C MET A 336 29.76 18.85 20.38
N LEU A 337 29.79 20.16 20.64
CA LEU A 337 30.77 21.07 20.04
C LEU A 337 31.94 21.47 20.96
N ARG A 338 31.80 21.36 22.29
CA ARG A 338 32.85 21.74 23.26
C ARG A 338 34.05 20.80 23.27
N ASN A 339 33.89 19.54 22.92
CA ASN A 339 34.95 18.53 23.04
C ASN A 339 36.00 18.54 21.89
N GLY A 340 36.25 19.71 21.27
CA GLY A 340 37.24 19.85 20.19
C GLY A 340 36.87 19.11 18.91
N THR A 341 35.59 18.82 18.74
CA THR A 341 35.04 18.11 17.59
C THR A 341 34.64 19.15 16.54
N SER A 342 34.98 18.92 15.26
CA SER A 342 34.66 19.90 14.20
C SER A 342 33.15 20.13 14.14
N PRO A 343 32.64 21.37 14.11
CA PRO A 343 31.21 21.66 13.94
C PRO A 343 30.59 20.93 12.74
N ASP A 344 31.38 20.72 11.68
CA ASP A 344 30.98 19.98 10.48
C ASP A 344 30.60 18.51 10.75
N LYS A 345 30.94 17.98 11.93
CA LYS A 345 30.57 16.63 12.35
C LYS A 345 29.16 16.53 12.93
N TYR A 346 28.52 17.65 13.27
CA TYR A 346 27.17 17.69 13.82
C TYR A 346 26.31 18.72 13.09
N PRO A 347 25.92 18.47 11.83
CA PRO A 347 25.24 19.46 10.99
C PRO A 347 23.95 20.01 11.62
N ALA A 348 23.10 19.17 12.21
CA ALA A 348 21.87 19.60 12.87
C ALA A 348 22.12 20.53 14.07
N ALA A 349 23.06 20.17 14.95
CA ALA A 349 23.43 20.97 16.11
C ALA A 349 24.07 22.31 15.71
N GLN A 350 24.96 22.27 14.71
CA GLN A 350 25.60 23.45 14.14
C GLN A 350 24.56 24.41 13.54
N TRP A 351 23.58 23.89 12.80
CA TRP A 351 22.50 24.68 12.23
C TRP A 351 21.66 25.36 13.32
N CYS A 352 21.35 24.65 14.42
CA CYS A 352 20.62 25.25 15.54
C CYS A 352 21.39 26.44 16.15
N LEU A 353 22.69 26.29 16.40
CA LEU A 353 23.52 27.37 16.96
C LEU A 353 23.71 28.54 16.00
N ALA A 354 23.62 28.32 14.69
CA ALA A 354 23.71 29.38 13.69
C ALA A 354 22.53 30.38 13.76
N HIS A 355 21.46 30.07 14.49
CA HIS A 355 20.38 31.00 14.79
C HIS A 355 20.80 32.10 15.78
N GLY A 356 21.93 31.91 16.46
CA GLY A 356 22.57 32.92 17.30
C GLY A 356 22.61 32.56 18.77
N ASP A 357 22.93 33.55 19.61
CA ASP A 357 23.29 33.34 21.00
C ASP A 357 22.16 32.68 21.80
N GLY A 358 22.43 31.50 22.36
CA GLY A 358 21.49 30.76 23.20
C GLY A 358 20.50 29.87 22.45
N TRP A 359 20.62 29.73 21.14
CA TRP A 359 19.88 28.75 20.35
C TRP A 359 20.55 27.38 20.41
N PHE A 360 19.74 26.31 20.45
CA PHE A 360 20.21 24.95 20.61
C PHE A 360 19.28 23.94 19.94
N MET A 361 19.76 22.71 19.80
CA MET A 361 18.97 21.57 19.35
C MET A 361 18.18 21.01 20.54
N PRO A 362 16.82 21.01 20.48
CA PRO A 362 16.00 20.62 21.63
C PRO A 362 16.21 19.14 22.00
N SER A 363 16.09 18.83 23.28
CA SER A 363 15.98 17.46 23.78
C SER A 363 14.64 16.83 23.40
N SER A 364 14.53 15.51 23.50
CA SER A 364 13.30 14.76 23.23
C SER A 364 12.15 15.24 24.11
N GLN A 365 12.46 15.56 25.37
CA GLN A 365 11.50 16.14 26.30
C GLN A 365 11.03 17.55 25.91
N GLU A 366 11.94 18.41 25.41
CA GLU A 366 11.60 19.77 24.96
C GLU A 366 10.79 19.74 23.66
N LEU A 367 11.05 18.78 22.77
CA LEU A 367 10.21 18.53 21.59
C LEU A 367 8.81 18.02 21.97
N GLN A 368 8.70 17.15 22.97
CA GLN A 368 7.39 16.73 23.49
C GLN A 368 6.61 17.92 24.05
N TRP A 369 7.26 18.80 24.81
CA TRP A 369 6.60 20.03 25.29
C TRP A 369 6.18 20.95 24.15
N MET A 370 6.96 21.02 23.07
CA MET A 370 6.60 21.77 21.87
C MET A 370 5.37 21.16 21.21
N TRP A 371 5.32 19.83 21.07
CA TRP A 371 4.19 19.13 20.49
C TRP A 371 2.92 19.27 21.33
N ASP A 372 3.04 19.15 22.66
CA ASP A 372 1.96 19.45 23.62
C ASP A 372 1.43 20.86 23.43
N ALA A 373 2.32 21.85 23.33
CA ALA A 373 1.91 23.26 23.23
C ALA A 373 1.15 23.55 21.93
N ILE A 374 1.63 23.03 20.79
CA ILE A 374 1.02 23.34 19.49
C ILE A 374 -0.22 22.50 19.19
N SER A 375 -0.34 21.30 19.78
CA SER A 375 -1.48 20.40 19.58
C SER A 375 -2.44 20.39 20.76
N GLU A 376 -2.23 21.24 21.77
CA GLU A 376 -2.96 21.19 23.05
C GLU A 376 -3.01 19.76 23.62
N GLY A 377 -1.85 19.09 23.57
CA GLY A 377 -1.62 17.76 24.15
C GLY A 377 -2.36 16.62 23.47
N THR A 378 -3.12 16.91 22.41
CA THR A 378 -3.82 15.89 21.63
C THR A 378 -2.87 15.08 20.76
N HIS A 379 -1.70 15.64 20.44
CA HIS A 379 -0.71 15.05 19.53
C HIS A 379 -1.34 14.72 18.17
N ARG A 380 -2.24 15.58 17.69
CA ARG A 380 -2.92 15.43 16.41
C ARG A 380 -2.77 16.68 15.55
N PHE A 381 -2.46 16.49 14.29
CA PHE A 381 -2.36 17.55 13.28
C PHE A 381 -3.71 18.14 12.89
N ASP A 382 -4.80 17.41 13.09
CA ASP A 382 -6.16 17.91 12.86
C ASP A 382 -6.67 18.83 13.98
N ASN A 383 -5.89 19.02 15.05
CA ASN A 383 -6.22 19.96 16.11
C ASN A 383 -6.19 21.42 15.57
N PRO A 384 -7.24 22.23 15.78
CA PRO A 384 -7.30 23.62 15.32
C PRO A 384 -6.14 24.50 15.78
N SER A 385 -5.53 24.21 16.93
CA SER A 385 -4.38 24.95 17.46
C SER A 385 -3.14 24.79 16.56
N VAL A 386 -2.92 23.60 15.99
CA VAL A 386 -1.82 23.36 15.03
C VAL A 386 -2.00 24.24 13.80
N ALA A 387 -3.22 24.34 13.27
CA ALA A 387 -3.54 25.23 12.15
C ALA A 387 -3.31 26.70 12.50
N ALA A 388 -3.61 27.13 13.74
CA ALA A 388 -3.37 28.49 14.21
C ALA A 388 -1.86 28.81 14.30
N TYR A 389 -1.05 27.92 14.86
CA TYR A 389 0.41 28.06 14.90
C TYR A 389 1.03 28.05 13.50
N ASN A 390 0.58 27.15 12.62
CA ASN A 390 1.04 27.11 11.24
C ASN A 390 0.70 28.40 10.49
N LYS A 391 -0.50 28.94 10.68
CA LYS A 391 -0.88 30.23 10.10
C LYS A 391 0.00 31.37 10.62
N LEU A 392 0.27 31.41 11.93
CA LEU A 392 1.19 32.39 12.54
C LEU A 392 2.57 32.32 11.89
N LEU A 393 3.13 31.12 11.71
CA LEU A 393 4.42 30.90 11.07
C LEU A 393 4.41 31.40 9.62
N THR A 394 3.46 30.93 8.81
CA THR A 394 3.42 31.27 7.38
C THR A 394 3.17 32.75 7.13
N ASP A 395 2.30 33.39 7.92
CA ASP A 395 2.01 34.84 7.81
C ASP A 395 3.27 35.69 8.11
N ASN A 396 4.24 35.13 8.83
CA ASN A 396 5.46 35.80 9.24
C ASN A 396 6.72 35.24 8.55
N GLY A 397 6.54 34.50 7.44
CA GLY A 397 7.64 33.98 6.62
C GLY A 397 8.38 32.77 7.19
N GLY A 398 7.83 32.11 8.20
CA GLY A 398 8.33 30.85 8.74
C GLY A 398 7.80 29.61 8.00
N MET A 399 8.34 28.45 8.36
CA MET A 399 7.91 27.14 7.86
C MET A 399 6.87 26.53 8.79
N PRO A 400 5.73 26.02 8.28
CA PRO A 400 4.72 25.35 9.09
C PRO A 400 5.24 23.99 9.58
N PHE A 401 4.70 23.53 10.71
CA PHE A 401 4.80 22.13 11.10
C PHE A 401 4.01 21.24 10.14
N VAL A 402 4.60 20.12 9.76
CA VAL A 402 3.97 19.05 8.96
C VAL A 402 4.24 17.71 9.63
N GLU A 403 3.50 16.67 9.24
CA GLU A 403 3.75 15.32 9.74
C GLU A 403 5.17 14.86 9.35
N THR A 404 6.06 14.74 10.33
CA THR A 404 7.46 14.38 10.12
C THR A 404 8.11 13.87 11.42
N TYR A 405 9.37 13.49 11.34
CA TYR A 405 10.21 13.14 12.48
C TYR A 405 11.21 14.25 12.77
N TYR A 406 11.22 14.70 14.03
CA TYR A 406 12.16 15.71 14.51
C TYR A 406 13.32 15.08 15.24
N TRP A 407 14.52 15.47 14.85
CA TRP A 407 15.73 15.19 15.59
C TRP A 407 15.69 15.83 16.97
N SER A 408 15.93 15.02 18.00
CA SER A 408 16.30 15.51 19.32
C SER A 408 17.82 15.49 19.52
N SER A 409 18.30 16.20 20.53
CA SER A 409 19.69 16.13 20.98
C SER A 409 19.97 14.94 21.89
N ASN A 410 19.03 13.99 22.05
CA ASN A 410 19.21 12.81 22.89
C ASN A 410 19.69 11.61 22.08
N GLU A 411 20.67 10.89 22.62
CA GLU A 411 21.19 9.64 22.06
C GLU A 411 20.68 8.45 22.87
N THR A 412 20.47 7.33 22.19
CA THR A 412 20.16 6.03 22.81
C THR A 412 21.30 5.03 22.66
N ALA A 413 22.15 5.20 21.63
CA ALA A 413 23.38 4.44 21.45
C ALA A 413 24.52 5.29 20.84
N GLU A 414 25.72 4.68 20.65
CA GLU A 414 26.87 5.35 20.02
C GLU A 414 26.58 5.76 18.57
N ASP A 415 25.69 5.03 17.91
CA ASP A 415 25.24 5.24 16.54
C ASP A 415 23.75 5.61 16.42
N LEU A 416 22.99 5.65 17.53
CA LEU A 416 21.54 5.84 17.53
C LEU A 416 21.08 7.06 18.34
N VAL A 417 20.03 7.71 17.83
CA VAL A 417 19.49 8.97 18.34
C VAL A 417 18.00 8.85 18.58
N GLU A 418 17.49 9.50 19.61
CA GLU A 418 16.05 9.56 19.89
C GLU A 418 15.37 10.58 18.94
N LEU A 419 14.37 10.12 18.18
CA LEU A 419 13.48 10.97 17.38
C LEU A 419 12.14 11.21 18.08
N ILE A 420 11.53 12.37 17.84
CA ILE A 420 10.12 12.63 18.17
C ILE A 420 9.29 12.71 16.89
N ALA A 421 8.30 11.82 16.78
CA ALA A 421 7.32 11.85 15.70
C ALA A 421 6.24 12.90 15.99
N PHE A 422 6.17 13.93 15.15
CA PHE A 422 5.04 14.84 15.11
C PHE A 422 4.12 14.25 14.04
N MET A 423 3.19 13.39 14.43
CA MET A 423 2.22 12.72 13.54
C MET A 423 0.91 12.48 14.28
N ASN A 424 -0.19 12.22 13.56
CA ASN A 424 -1.40 11.71 14.20
C ASN A 424 -1.15 10.32 14.82
N ASP A 425 -1.70 10.09 16.01
CA ASP A 425 -1.66 8.80 16.73
C ASP A 425 -0.24 8.31 17.13
N SER A 426 0.69 9.25 17.40
CA SER A 426 2.10 8.97 17.73
C SER A 426 2.34 7.87 18.77
N VAL A 427 2.89 6.73 18.33
CA VAL A 427 3.65 5.79 19.17
C VAL A 427 4.81 5.18 18.37
N VAL A 428 5.80 5.98 17.98
CA VAL A 428 7.10 5.39 17.61
C VAL A 428 8.27 6.28 18.03
N CYS A 429 8.96 5.88 19.10
CA CYS A 429 10.33 6.29 19.38
C CYS A 429 11.24 5.36 18.56
N LEU A 430 11.59 5.77 17.35
CA LEU A 430 12.60 5.08 16.55
C LEU A 430 13.98 5.59 16.96
N ASP A 431 14.93 4.67 17.02
CA ASP A 431 16.35 4.92 17.24
C ASP A 431 17.09 4.86 15.89
N PRO A 432 16.95 5.83 14.96
CA PRO A 432 17.67 5.81 13.69
C PRO A 432 19.17 6.07 13.85
N GLN A 433 19.89 5.78 12.78
CA GLN A 433 21.31 6.07 12.69
C GLN A 433 21.59 7.57 12.58
N LYS A 434 22.63 8.05 13.26
CA LYS A 434 23.10 9.45 13.24
C LYS A 434 23.36 10.03 11.85
N SER A 435 23.74 9.15 10.92
CA SER A 435 24.07 9.50 9.53
C SER A 435 22.85 9.73 8.64
N TYR A 436 21.63 9.46 9.13
CA TYR A 436 20.41 9.71 8.39
C TYR A 436 20.04 11.19 8.44
N THR A 437 19.21 11.61 7.48
CA THR A 437 18.72 12.98 7.39
C THR A 437 17.28 13.03 7.87
N TYR A 438 17.00 13.85 8.88
CA TYR A 438 15.65 14.17 9.36
C TYR A 438 15.55 15.65 9.70
N THR A 439 14.32 16.08 9.99
CA THR A 439 13.99 17.47 10.25
C THR A 439 14.53 17.90 11.61
N VAL A 440 15.06 19.12 11.70
CA VAL A 440 15.43 19.78 12.96
C VAL A 440 14.77 21.16 13.01
N ARG A 441 14.26 21.51 14.19
CA ARG A 441 13.81 22.85 14.54
C ARG A 441 14.56 23.31 15.78
N ALA A 442 15.16 24.49 15.73
CA ALA A 442 15.96 25.00 16.83
C ALA A 442 15.05 25.51 17.98
N ALA A 443 15.58 25.46 19.20
CA ALA A 443 14.92 25.99 20.38
C ALA A 443 15.82 26.97 21.12
N THR A 444 15.22 27.85 21.92
CA THR A 444 15.94 28.70 22.87
C THR A 444 15.10 28.93 24.12
N ARG A 445 15.74 29.41 25.20
CA ARG A 445 15.05 29.78 26.43
C ARG A 445 15.67 31.00 27.11
N VAL A 446 14.82 31.79 27.77
CA VAL A 446 15.20 33.01 28.49
C VAL A 446 14.72 32.92 29.93
N GLN A 447 15.63 33.13 30.88
CA GLN A 447 15.29 33.21 32.31
C GLN A 447 14.57 34.53 32.62
N LEU A 448 13.48 34.49 33.38
CA LEU A 448 12.61 35.64 33.66
C LEU A 448 12.80 36.24 35.05
N ASN A 449 13.46 35.55 35.98
CA ASN A 449 13.60 35.95 37.38
C ASN A 449 15.03 35.95 37.91
#